data_AF-A0A2T8HNH0-F1
#
_entry.id   AF-A0A2T8HNH0-F1
#
_cell.length_a   1.000
_cell.length_b   1.000
_cell.length_c   1.000
_cell.angle_alpha   90.00
_cell.angle_beta   90.00
_cell.angle_gamma   90.00
#
_symmetry.space_group_name_H-M   'P 1'
#
loop_
_entity.id
_entity.type
_entity.pdbx_description
1 polymer ?
#
loop_
_entity_poly.entity_id
_entity_poly.type
_entity_poly.pdbx_seq_one_letter_code
_entity_poly.pdbx_strand_id
1 'polypeptide(L)'
;MQRIKSSKLHLGLAFATGFAIGIISLILFKKFSEFTLQDSITLGINPVEFVAIIINVLLALYIGKTIGKQNDSDRAEKDILISSYENFGNQVDNVVREFLDTRQFDTAIVRSQFKTLRRRRQSLEDLAAKYELKTTGTEKDCPINKPLSELWELFTDSPRTVSSDASKELQDDVEYVNMQKISDIESKATEVSESIFEVIISINRK
;
A
#
# COMPACT_ATOMS: atom_id res chain seq x y z
N MET A 1 -13.16 15.85 30.39
CA MET A 1 -12.61 17.21 30.62
C MET A 1 -11.32 17.25 31.48
N GLN A 2 -10.98 16.23 32.27
CA GLN A 2 -9.77 16.23 33.13
C GLN A 2 -8.42 16.09 32.41
N ARG A 3 -8.33 15.45 31.23
CA ARG A 3 -7.06 15.28 30.49
C ARG A 3 -6.45 16.56 29.92
N ILE A 4 -7.28 17.56 29.58
CA ILE A 4 -6.80 18.83 28.98
C ILE A 4 -6.16 19.75 30.04
N LYS A 5 -6.55 19.60 31.31
CA LYS A 5 -5.99 20.38 32.42
C LYS A 5 -4.55 19.95 32.76
N SER A 6 -4.26 18.65 32.64
CA SER A 6 -2.91 18.10 32.88
C SER A 6 -1.90 18.56 31.82
N SER A 7 -2.26 18.58 30.54
CA SER A 7 -1.29 18.97 29.49
C SER A 7 -0.87 20.44 29.57
N LYS A 8 -1.81 21.35 29.92
CA LYS A 8 -1.50 22.77 30.15
C LYS A 8 -0.59 22.99 31.36
N LEU A 9 -0.70 22.13 32.38
CA LEU A 9 0.12 22.20 33.58
C LEU A 9 1.55 21.70 33.29
N HIS A 10 1.72 20.66 32.48
CA HIS A 10 3.04 20.21 32.00
C HIS A 10 3.71 21.23 31.08
N LEU A 11 2.94 21.91 30.21
CA LEU A 11 3.46 22.96 29.33
C LEU A 11 3.93 24.18 30.13
N GLY A 12 3.16 24.60 31.13
CA GLY A 12 3.53 25.70 32.03
C GLY A 12 4.76 25.38 32.88
N LEU A 13 4.87 24.13 33.36
CA LEU A 13 6.04 23.68 34.11
C LEU A 13 7.30 23.68 33.23
N ALA A 14 7.20 23.19 31.99
CA ALA A 14 8.29 23.17 31.02
C ALA A 14 8.80 24.59 30.69
N PHE A 15 7.88 25.55 30.53
CA PHE A 15 8.22 26.96 30.29
C PHE A 15 8.93 27.58 31.50
N ALA A 16 8.42 27.36 32.71
CA ALA A 16 9.04 27.86 33.94
C ALA A 16 10.44 27.28 34.16
N THR A 17 10.64 25.98 33.91
CA THR A 17 11.96 25.35 33.98
C THR A 17 12.91 25.88 32.91
N GLY A 18 12.45 26.07 31.67
CA GLY A 18 13.27 26.64 30.60
C GLY A 18 13.70 28.07 30.91
N PHE A 19 12.82 28.88 31.48
CA PHE A 19 13.11 30.25 31.89
C PHE A 19 14.12 30.31 33.05
N ALA A 20 13.96 29.44 34.06
CA ALA A 20 14.89 29.35 35.18
C ALA A 20 16.30 28.90 34.72
N ILE A 21 16.38 27.91 33.82
CA ILE A 21 17.64 27.47 33.22
C ILE A 21 18.28 28.61 32.40
N GLY A 22 17.49 29.38 31.66
CA GLY A 22 17.97 30.55 30.91
C GLY A 22 18.59 31.62 31.83
N ILE A 23 17.96 31.93 32.96
CA ILE A 23 18.48 32.88 33.95
C ILE A 23 19.78 32.36 34.59
N ILE A 24 19.82 31.09 35.00
CA ILE A 24 21.02 30.48 35.60
C ILE A 24 22.17 30.47 34.58
N SER A 25 21.88 30.16 33.33
CA SER A 25 22.86 30.20 32.23
C SER A 25 23.44 31.60 32.06
N LEU A 26 22.61 32.66 32.02
CA LEU A 26 23.04 34.06 31.95
C LEU A 26 23.93 34.47 33.13
N ILE A 27 23.60 34.03 34.35
CA ILE A 27 24.40 34.33 35.56
C ILE A 27 25.76 33.62 35.50
N LEU A 28 25.79 32.34 35.10
CA LEU A 28 27.04 31.61 34.91
C LEU A 28 27.88 32.25 33.81
N PHE A 29 27.26 32.68 32.73
CA PHE A 29 27.92 33.39 31.64
C PHE A 29 28.60 34.67 32.09
N LYS A 30 27.90 35.48 32.89
CA LYS A 30 28.45 36.72 33.45
C LYS A 30 29.64 36.44 34.37
N LYS A 31 29.61 35.32 35.10
CA LYS A 31 30.68 34.89 36.01
C LYS A 31 31.90 34.30 35.28
N PHE A 32 31.70 33.62 34.16
CA PHE A 32 32.78 33.08 33.32
C PHE A 32 33.31 34.08 32.28
N SER A 33 32.62 35.21 32.07
CA SER A 33 32.99 36.26 31.12
C SER A 33 33.95 37.33 31.69
N GLU A 34 34.48 37.17 32.90
CA GLU A 34 35.70 37.88 33.30
C GLU A 34 36.91 37.25 32.58
N PHE A 35 36.96 37.47 31.27
CA PHE A 35 38.06 37.10 30.38
C PHE A 35 39.27 37.96 30.73
N THR A 36 40.17 37.44 31.55
CA THR A 36 41.56 37.90 31.58
C THR A 36 42.23 37.34 30.32
N LEU A 37 42.33 38.18 29.28
CA LEU A 37 43.09 37.89 28.06
C LEU A 37 44.58 37.79 28.43
N GLN A 38 45.06 36.56 28.63
CA GLN A 38 46.49 36.26 28.71
C GLN A 38 46.83 35.18 27.68
N ASP A 39 47.80 35.53 26.82
CA ASP A 39 48.37 34.79 25.69
C ASP A 39 48.37 33.26 25.80
N SER A 40 47.34 32.63 25.25
CA SER A 40 47.42 31.27 24.70
C SER A 40 46.19 31.04 23.83
N ILE A 41 46.35 30.30 22.73
CA ILE A 41 45.36 30.10 21.67
C ILE A 41 44.01 29.68 22.26
N THR A 42 43.11 30.63 22.46
CA THR A 42 41.76 30.39 22.95
C THR A 42 40.87 30.05 21.76
N LEU A 43 40.44 28.79 21.67
CA LEU A 43 39.23 28.40 20.93
C LEU A 43 38.04 29.15 21.57
N GLY A 44 37.82 30.38 21.12
CA GLY A 44 36.70 31.20 21.55
C GLY A 44 35.43 30.69 20.90
N ILE A 45 34.79 29.70 21.53
CA ILE A 45 33.47 29.25 21.11
C ILE A 45 32.50 30.37 21.47
N ASN A 46 31.96 31.06 20.46
CA ASN A 46 30.91 32.04 20.67
C ASN A 46 29.70 31.31 21.24
N PRO A 47 29.19 31.70 22.41
CA PRO A 47 28.13 30.90 23.02
C PRO A 47 26.79 31.00 22.29
N VAL A 48 26.61 32.03 21.46
CA VAL A 48 25.50 32.07 20.49
C VAL A 48 25.62 30.95 19.46
N GLU A 49 26.85 30.67 18.98
CA GLU A 49 27.11 29.54 18.07
C GLU A 49 26.88 28.21 18.78
N PHE A 50 27.27 28.08 20.05
CA PHE A 50 27.02 26.87 20.83
C PHE A 50 25.51 26.58 20.98
N VAL A 51 24.70 27.60 21.29
CA VAL A 51 23.24 27.49 21.34
C VAL A 51 22.67 27.14 19.96
N ALA A 52 23.16 27.76 18.90
CA ALA A 52 22.73 27.47 17.53
C ALA A 52 23.04 26.01 17.12
N ILE A 53 24.22 25.49 17.50
CA ILE A 53 24.60 24.08 17.28
C ILE A 53 23.63 23.15 18.01
N ILE A 54 23.32 23.42 19.28
CA ILE A 54 22.37 22.61 20.06
C ILE A 54 20.98 22.61 19.40
N ILE A 55 20.47 23.79 19.00
CA ILE A 55 19.17 23.91 18.33
C ILE A 55 19.17 23.11 17.03
N ASN A 56 20.21 23.20 16.22
CA ASN A 56 20.32 22.46 14.96
C ASN A 56 20.34 20.95 15.17
N VAL A 57 21.06 20.45 16.18
CA VAL A 57 21.07 19.02 16.53
C VAL A 57 19.67 18.55 16.93
N LEU A 58 18.97 19.32 17.77
CA LEU A 58 17.60 18.99 18.17
C LEU A 58 16.63 19.03 16.99
N LEU A 59 16.79 20.00 16.08
CA LEU A 59 15.98 20.11 14.86
C LEU A 59 16.22 18.89 13.96
N ALA A 60 17.47 18.49 13.76
CA ALA A 60 17.83 17.32 12.96
C ALA A 60 17.24 16.03 13.55
N LEU A 61 17.31 15.84 14.87
CA LEU A 61 16.68 14.69 15.56
C LEU A 61 15.16 14.70 15.40
N TYR A 62 14.53 15.86 15.54
CA TYR A 62 13.09 16.01 15.38
C TYR A 62 12.63 15.72 13.95
N ILE A 63 13.32 16.29 12.96
CA ILE A 63 13.06 16.07 11.54
C ILE A 63 13.25 14.59 11.21
N GLY A 64 14.37 13.98 11.62
CA GLY A 64 14.64 12.57 11.39
C GLY A 64 13.56 11.65 11.97
N LYS A 65 13.09 11.92 13.19
CA LYS A 65 12.01 11.14 13.82
C LYS A 65 10.66 11.34 13.13
N THR A 66 10.35 12.56 12.71
CA THR A 66 9.08 12.90 12.07
C THR A 66 9.00 12.31 10.66
N ILE A 67 10.06 12.45 9.87
CA ILE A 67 10.18 11.86 8.53
C ILE A 67 10.15 10.33 8.62
N GLY A 68 10.89 9.74 9.56
CA GLY A 68 10.88 8.28 9.76
C GLY A 68 9.48 7.74 10.04
N LYS A 69 8.74 8.40 10.93
CA LYS A 69 7.37 7.98 11.28
C LYS A 69 6.39 8.12 10.10
N GLN A 70 6.52 9.17 9.29
CA GLN A 70 5.69 9.32 8.08
C GLN A 70 6.01 8.21 7.06
N ASN A 71 7.29 7.96 6.81
CA ASN A 71 7.73 6.93 5.88
C ASN A 71 7.28 5.52 6.31
N ASP A 72 7.29 5.22 7.61
CA ASP A 72 6.78 3.95 8.15
C ASP A 72 5.26 3.81 7.95
N SER A 73 4.50 4.91 8.07
CA SER A 73 3.05 4.92 7.82
C SER A 73 2.74 4.69 6.34
N ASP A 74 3.42 5.42 5.46
CA ASP A 74 3.24 5.32 4.00
C ASP A 74 3.58 3.90 3.51
N ARG A 75 4.65 3.32 4.06
CA ARG A 75 5.02 1.93 3.79
C ARG A 75 3.94 0.95 4.25
N ALA A 76 3.44 1.10 5.48
CA ALA A 76 2.40 0.23 6.00
C ALA A 76 1.11 0.30 5.16
N GLU A 77 0.72 1.50 4.70
CA GLU A 77 -0.43 1.68 3.80
C GLU A 77 -0.25 0.96 2.47
N LYS A 78 0.93 1.07 1.86
CA LYS A 78 1.29 0.34 0.63
C LYS A 78 1.26 -1.16 0.84
N ASP A 79 1.87 -1.66 1.92
CA ASP A 79 1.94 -3.09 2.23
C ASP A 79 0.52 -3.70 2.39
N ILE A 80 -0.39 -2.98 3.05
CA ILE A 80 -1.80 -3.40 3.21
C ILE A 80 -2.51 -3.46 1.85
N LEU A 81 -2.30 -2.46 1.00
CA LEU A 81 -2.93 -2.42 -0.32
C LEU A 81 -2.39 -3.52 -1.24
N ILE A 82 -1.07 -3.74 -1.25
CA ILE A 82 -0.42 -4.84 -1.98
C ILE A 82 -0.97 -6.19 -1.54
N SER A 83 -1.01 -6.44 -0.23
CA SER A 83 -1.59 -7.69 0.30
C SER A 83 -3.07 -7.86 -0.10
N SER A 84 -3.81 -6.77 -0.20
CA SER A 84 -5.21 -6.81 -0.65
C SER A 84 -5.35 -7.20 -2.13
N TYR A 85 -4.42 -6.75 -2.99
CA TYR A 85 -4.34 -7.16 -4.40
C TYR A 85 -3.88 -8.61 -4.56
N GLU A 86 -2.88 -9.06 -3.80
CA GLU A 86 -2.47 -10.48 -3.78
C GLU A 86 -3.62 -11.40 -3.36
N ASN A 87 -4.34 -11.02 -2.30
CA ASN A 87 -5.53 -11.74 -1.85
C ASN A 87 -6.64 -11.76 -2.90
N PHE A 88 -6.74 -10.73 -3.74
CA PHE A 88 -7.66 -10.71 -4.87
C PHE A 88 -7.21 -11.66 -5.99
N GLY A 89 -5.92 -11.70 -6.32
CA GLY A 89 -5.37 -12.70 -7.25
C GLY A 89 -5.67 -14.13 -6.82
N ASN A 90 -5.42 -14.44 -5.55
CA ASN A 90 -5.74 -15.76 -4.96
C ASN A 90 -7.23 -16.11 -5.06
N GLN A 91 -8.12 -15.12 -4.95
CA GLN A 91 -9.56 -15.35 -5.12
C GLN A 91 -9.93 -15.65 -6.57
N VAL A 92 -9.33 -14.94 -7.53
CA VAL A 92 -9.53 -15.24 -8.95
C VAL A 92 -9.08 -16.67 -9.24
N ASP A 93 -7.87 -17.04 -8.81
CA ASP A 93 -7.33 -18.39 -8.99
C ASP A 93 -8.21 -19.47 -8.38
N ASN A 94 -8.72 -19.24 -7.16
CA ASN A 94 -9.61 -20.19 -6.50
C ASN A 94 -10.93 -20.35 -7.26
N VAL A 95 -11.54 -19.26 -7.73
CA VAL A 95 -12.79 -19.31 -8.52
C VAL A 95 -12.55 -20.02 -9.86
N VAL A 96 -11.43 -19.75 -10.53
CA VAL A 96 -11.05 -20.42 -11.79
C VAL A 96 -10.88 -21.91 -11.56
N ARG A 97 -10.09 -22.31 -10.56
CA ARG A 97 -9.88 -23.73 -10.21
C ARG A 97 -11.17 -24.43 -9.84
N GLU A 98 -12.02 -23.81 -9.01
CA GLU A 98 -13.30 -24.37 -8.61
C GLU A 98 -14.18 -24.68 -9.84
N PHE A 99 -14.27 -23.76 -10.81
CA PHE A 99 -15.06 -23.99 -12.02
C PHE A 99 -14.44 -25.02 -12.98
N LEU A 100 -13.12 -25.06 -13.08
CA LEU A 100 -12.42 -26.07 -13.89
C LEU A 100 -12.57 -27.47 -13.30
N ASP A 101 -12.44 -27.62 -11.98
CA ASP A 101 -12.54 -28.91 -11.27
C ASP A 101 -13.96 -29.45 -11.29
N THR A 102 -14.95 -28.59 -11.02
CA THR A 102 -16.36 -29.00 -10.97
C THR A 102 -17.00 -29.14 -12.35
N ARG A 103 -16.35 -28.59 -13.39
CA ARG A 103 -16.92 -28.40 -14.75
C ARG A 103 -18.32 -27.77 -14.73
N GLN A 104 -18.66 -27.04 -13.67
CA GLN A 104 -19.95 -26.39 -13.51
C GLN A 104 -19.88 -24.99 -14.12
N PHE A 105 -20.28 -24.91 -15.38
CA PHE A 105 -20.44 -23.64 -16.10
C PHE A 105 -21.86 -23.09 -15.98
N ASP A 106 -22.52 -23.30 -14.84
CA ASP A 106 -23.85 -22.72 -14.60
C ASP A 106 -23.76 -21.19 -14.66
N THR A 107 -24.41 -20.62 -15.68
CA THR A 107 -24.42 -19.19 -15.97
C THR A 107 -24.84 -18.36 -14.75
N ALA A 108 -25.69 -18.87 -13.86
CA ALA A 108 -26.11 -18.14 -12.65
C ALA A 108 -24.98 -18.06 -11.61
N ILE A 109 -24.31 -19.19 -11.34
CA ILE A 109 -23.22 -19.29 -10.36
C ILE A 109 -22.01 -18.50 -10.86
N VAL A 110 -21.61 -18.73 -12.12
CA VAL A 110 -20.53 -17.98 -12.79
C VAL A 110 -20.77 -16.48 -12.71
N ARG A 111 -21.97 -16.02 -13.10
CA ARG A 111 -22.31 -14.59 -13.05
C ARG A 111 -22.25 -14.02 -11.63
N SER A 112 -22.66 -14.78 -10.63
CA SER A 112 -22.60 -14.35 -9.23
C SER A 112 -21.15 -14.19 -8.76
N GLN A 113 -20.29 -15.18 -9.02
CA GLN A 113 -18.88 -15.13 -8.61
C GLN A 113 -18.13 -13.99 -9.31
N PHE A 114 -18.29 -13.85 -10.62
CA PHE A 114 -17.66 -12.74 -11.36
C PHE A 114 -18.21 -11.37 -10.96
N LYS A 115 -19.47 -11.27 -10.54
CA LYS A 115 -20.02 -10.03 -9.94
C LYS A 115 -19.31 -9.68 -8.62
N THR A 116 -19.02 -10.68 -7.79
CA THR A 116 -18.25 -10.50 -6.55
C THR A 116 -16.82 -10.06 -6.84
N LEU A 117 -16.13 -10.71 -7.79
CA LEU A 117 -14.79 -10.32 -8.21
C LEU A 117 -14.74 -8.87 -8.73
N ARG A 118 -15.68 -8.47 -9.61
CA ARG A 118 -15.76 -7.09 -10.11
C ARG A 118 -15.98 -6.05 -9.03
N ARG A 119 -16.87 -6.35 -8.05
CA ARG A 119 -17.12 -5.46 -6.90
C ARG A 119 -15.89 -5.33 -6.01
N ARG A 120 -15.20 -6.43 -5.76
CA ARG A 120 -14.01 -6.43 -4.92
C ARG A 120 -12.86 -5.66 -5.59
N ARG A 121 -12.62 -5.89 -6.87
CA ARG A 121 -11.70 -5.08 -7.68
C ARG A 121 -12.05 -3.59 -7.60
N GLN A 122 -13.31 -3.20 -7.83
CA GLN A 122 -13.73 -1.80 -7.73
C GLN A 122 -13.40 -1.22 -6.34
N SER A 123 -13.68 -1.97 -5.27
CA SER A 123 -13.34 -1.53 -3.92
C SER A 123 -11.85 -1.34 -3.70
N LEU A 124 -10.98 -2.15 -4.33
CA LEU A 124 -9.53 -2.00 -4.25
C LEU A 124 -9.04 -0.76 -5.02
N GLU A 125 -9.67 -0.46 -6.16
CA GLU A 125 -9.39 0.75 -6.92
C GLU A 125 -9.83 2.00 -6.16
N ASP A 126 -11.02 1.99 -5.56
CA ASP A 126 -11.53 3.09 -4.75
C ASP A 126 -10.60 3.35 -3.54
N LEU A 127 -10.07 2.27 -2.93
CA LEU A 127 -9.06 2.37 -1.88
C LEU A 127 -7.74 2.94 -2.42
N ALA A 128 -7.22 2.42 -3.53
CA ALA A 128 -6.00 2.92 -4.14
C ALA A 128 -6.09 4.41 -4.52
N ALA A 129 -7.24 4.85 -5.04
CA ALA A 129 -7.53 6.23 -5.36
C ALA A 129 -7.57 7.12 -4.10
N LYS A 130 -8.19 6.64 -3.01
CA LYS A 130 -8.27 7.35 -1.73
C LYS A 130 -6.90 7.65 -1.11
N TYR A 131 -5.93 6.76 -1.31
CA TYR A 131 -4.55 6.93 -0.82
C TYR A 131 -3.61 7.56 -1.85
N GLU A 132 -4.13 8.09 -2.97
CA GLU A 132 -3.33 8.68 -4.06
C GLU A 132 -2.32 7.72 -4.73
N LEU A 133 -2.40 6.43 -4.40
CA LEU A 133 -1.65 5.32 -4.98
C LEU A 133 -2.29 4.93 -6.32
N LYS A 134 -2.45 5.89 -7.24
CA LYS A 134 -3.03 5.63 -8.57
C LYS A 134 -2.29 4.48 -9.24
N THR A 135 -3.05 3.46 -9.60
CA THR A 135 -2.67 2.40 -10.54
C THR A 135 -2.38 3.03 -11.91
N THR A 136 -1.42 2.47 -12.65
CA THR A 136 -1.12 2.87 -14.02
C THR A 136 -2.38 2.82 -14.88
N GLY A 137 -2.82 3.98 -15.37
CA GLY A 137 -4.05 4.13 -16.16
C GLY A 137 -4.80 5.41 -15.82
N THR A 138 -5.56 5.95 -16.77
CA THR A 138 -6.60 6.94 -16.44
C THR A 138 -7.66 6.27 -15.54
N GLU A 139 -8.48 7.04 -14.82
CA GLU A 139 -9.57 6.56 -13.93
C GLU A 139 -10.51 5.50 -14.55
N LYS A 140 -10.46 5.29 -15.87
CA LYS A 140 -11.27 4.31 -16.61
C LYS A 140 -10.53 3.05 -17.07
N ASP A 141 -9.21 2.97 -16.94
CA ASP A 141 -8.37 1.94 -17.54
C ASP A 141 -7.54 1.20 -16.48
N CYS A 142 -8.21 0.53 -15.53
CA CYS A 142 -7.52 -0.44 -14.69
C CYS A 142 -7.09 -1.64 -15.56
N PRO A 143 -5.81 -2.04 -15.55
CA PRO A 143 -5.30 -3.12 -16.40
C PRO A 143 -6.03 -4.45 -16.15
N ILE A 144 -6.58 -4.65 -14.95
CA ILE A 144 -7.31 -5.86 -14.55
C ILE A 144 -8.68 -6.00 -15.25
N ASN A 145 -9.31 -4.90 -15.68
CA ASN A 145 -10.71 -4.91 -16.13
C ASN A 145 -10.97 -5.75 -17.37
N LYS A 146 -10.10 -5.59 -18.36
CA LYS A 146 -10.25 -6.27 -19.65
C LYS A 146 -10.01 -7.77 -19.51
N PRO A 147 -8.86 -8.23 -18.95
CA PRO A 147 -8.62 -9.66 -18.72
C PRO A 147 -9.71 -10.32 -17.86
N LEU A 148 -10.19 -9.64 -16.80
CA LEU A 148 -11.26 -10.18 -15.95
C LEU A 148 -12.61 -10.31 -16.68
N SER A 149 -12.89 -9.42 -17.63
CA SER A 149 -14.12 -9.47 -18.42
C SER A 149 -14.05 -10.55 -19.49
N GLU A 150 -12.91 -10.68 -20.18
CA GLU A 150 -12.66 -11.76 -21.14
C GLU A 150 -12.70 -13.14 -20.46
N LEU A 151 -12.12 -13.26 -19.26
CA LEU A 151 -12.20 -14.48 -18.47
C LEU A 151 -13.65 -14.85 -18.13
N TRP A 152 -14.47 -13.86 -17.74
CA TRP A 152 -15.90 -14.09 -17.51
C TRP A 152 -16.62 -14.60 -18.77
N GLU A 153 -16.33 -14.00 -19.93
CA GLU A 153 -16.92 -14.39 -21.21
C GLU A 153 -16.62 -15.87 -21.51
N LEU A 154 -15.38 -16.31 -21.34
CA LEU A 154 -14.98 -17.71 -21.51
C LEU A 154 -15.77 -18.68 -20.62
N PHE A 155 -16.08 -18.31 -19.37
CA PHE A 155 -16.91 -19.16 -18.50
C PHE A 155 -18.39 -19.16 -18.89
N THR A 156 -18.91 -18.06 -19.46
CA THR A 156 -20.32 -17.97 -19.86
C THR A 156 -20.62 -18.51 -21.25
N ASP A 157 -19.63 -18.58 -22.13
CA ASP A 157 -19.80 -19.11 -23.49
C ASP A 157 -19.80 -20.65 -23.42
N SER A 158 -20.94 -21.23 -23.06
CA SER A 158 -21.10 -22.61 -22.55
C SER A 158 -20.45 -23.70 -23.45
N PRO A 159 -19.80 -24.74 -22.88
CA PRO A 159 -19.29 -25.86 -23.66
C PRO A 159 -20.43 -26.72 -24.22
N ARG A 160 -20.24 -27.25 -25.43
CA ARG A 160 -21.17 -28.21 -26.04
C ARG A 160 -21.12 -29.51 -25.23
N THR A 161 -22.22 -29.89 -24.61
CA THR A 161 -22.36 -31.24 -24.05
C THR A 161 -22.83 -32.17 -25.17
N VAL A 162 -22.13 -33.28 -25.34
CA VAL A 162 -22.49 -34.30 -26.33
C VAL A 162 -23.25 -35.41 -25.61
N SER A 163 -24.37 -35.85 -26.20
CA SER A 163 -25.12 -37.01 -25.71
C SER A 163 -24.22 -38.25 -25.68
N SER A 164 -24.41 -39.13 -24.69
CA SER A 164 -23.70 -40.42 -24.60
C SER A 164 -23.85 -41.30 -25.84
N ASP A 165 -24.87 -41.04 -26.66
CA ASP A 165 -25.20 -41.80 -27.88
C ASP A 165 -24.51 -41.26 -29.14
N ALA A 166 -23.68 -40.21 -29.04
CA ALA A 166 -22.99 -39.65 -30.20
C ALA A 166 -21.84 -40.54 -30.72
N SER A 167 -21.47 -40.38 -31.99
CA SER A 167 -20.34 -41.09 -32.59
C SER A 167 -19.02 -40.73 -31.90
N LYS A 168 -18.07 -41.67 -31.90
CA LYS A 168 -16.73 -41.46 -31.31
C LYS A 168 -16.01 -40.24 -31.86
N GLU A 169 -16.08 -40.02 -33.18
CA GLU A 169 -15.51 -38.82 -33.83
C GLU A 169 -16.10 -37.53 -33.28
N LEU A 170 -17.42 -37.50 -32.99
CA LEU A 170 -18.08 -36.33 -32.42
C LEU A 170 -17.72 -36.11 -30.94
N GLN A 171 -17.42 -37.19 -30.21
CA GLN A 171 -16.96 -37.13 -28.82
C GLN A 171 -15.53 -36.60 -28.75
N ASP A 172 -14.64 -37.11 -29.61
CA ASP A 172 -13.24 -36.69 -29.71
C ASP A 172 -13.13 -35.20 -30.12
N ASP A 173 -13.93 -34.76 -31.10
CA ASP A 173 -13.98 -33.36 -31.53
C ASP A 173 -14.42 -32.41 -30.40
N VAL A 174 -15.42 -32.82 -29.60
CA VAL A 174 -15.88 -32.00 -28.48
C VAL A 174 -14.90 -32.02 -27.31
N GLU A 175 -14.23 -33.14 -27.07
CA GLU A 175 -13.17 -33.20 -26.07
C GLU A 175 -12.01 -32.27 -26.45
N TYR A 176 -11.60 -32.24 -27.72
CA TYR A 176 -10.60 -31.29 -28.22
C TYR A 176 -11.02 -29.83 -28.01
N VAL A 177 -12.27 -29.47 -28.37
CA VAL A 177 -12.80 -28.12 -28.15
C VAL A 177 -12.83 -27.75 -26.66
N ASN A 178 -13.17 -28.70 -25.79
CA ASN A 178 -13.16 -28.48 -24.35
C ASN A 178 -11.74 -28.29 -23.80
N MET A 179 -10.75 -29.05 -24.27
CA MET A 179 -9.35 -28.85 -23.89
C MET A 179 -8.83 -27.48 -24.32
N GLN A 180 -9.13 -27.06 -25.56
CA GLN A 180 -8.73 -25.75 -26.06
C GLN A 180 -9.33 -24.62 -25.22
N LYS A 181 -10.60 -24.75 -24.85
CA LYS A 181 -11.28 -23.78 -23.98
C LYS A 181 -10.66 -23.71 -22.57
N ILE A 182 -10.30 -24.85 -21.99
CA ILE A 182 -9.61 -24.88 -20.69
C ILE A 182 -8.27 -24.15 -20.81
N SER A 183 -7.50 -24.40 -21.87
CA SER A 183 -6.25 -23.68 -22.15
C SER A 183 -6.46 -22.17 -22.27
N ASP A 184 -7.53 -21.73 -22.93
CA ASP A 184 -7.86 -20.30 -23.07
C ASP A 184 -8.21 -19.67 -21.71
N ILE A 185 -8.96 -20.39 -20.86
CA ILE A 185 -9.29 -19.96 -19.49
C ILE A 185 -8.02 -19.81 -18.65
N GLU A 186 -7.12 -20.78 -18.69
CA GLU A 186 -5.84 -20.73 -17.96
C GLU A 186 -4.94 -19.58 -18.45
N SER A 187 -4.87 -19.38 -19.76
CA SER A 187 -4.15 -18.25 -20.36
C SER A 187 -4.72 -16.93 -19.87
N LYS A 188 -6.05 -16.77 -19.86
CA LYS A 188 -6.68 -15.52 -19.39
C LYS A 188 -6.58 -15.32 -17.88
N ALA A 189 -6.61 -16.38 -17.09
CA ALA A 189 -6.32 -16.29 -15.65
C ALA A 189 -4.88 -15.79 -15.41
N THR A 190 -3.93 -16.25 -16.23
CA THR A 190 -2.54 -15.77 -16.18
C THR A 190 -2.45 -14.28 -16.51
N GLU A 191 -3.13 -13.80 -17.55
CA GLU A 191 -3.18 -12.36 -17.91
C GLU A 191 -3.79 -11.49 -16.79
N VAL A 192 -4.80 -12.00 -16.06
CA VAL A 192 -5.34 -11.32 -14.87
C VAL A 192 -4.27 -11.21 -13.78
N SER A 193 -3.52 -12.28 -13.53
CA SER A 193 -2.44 -12.31 -12.55
C SER A 193 -1.30 -11.37 -12.91
N GLU A 194 -0.92 -11.31 -14.18
CA GLU A 194 0.05 -10.33 -14.70
C GLU A 194 -0.43 -8.89 -14.48
N SER A 195 -1.70 -8.61 -14.78
CA SER A 195 -2.29 -7.27 -14.58
C SER A 195 -2.34 -6.87 -13.10
N ILE A 196 -2.58 -7.81 -12.19
CA ILE A 196 -2.52 -7.58 -10.75
C ILE A 196 -1.07 -7.28 -10.33
N PHE A 197 -0.10 -8.00 -10.88
CA PHE A 197 1.31 -7.77 -10.59
C PHE A 197 1.78 -6.39 -11.09
N GLU A 198 1.35 -5.95 -12.26
CA GLU A 198 1.62 -4.58 -12.77
C GLU A 198 1.08 -3.50 -11.83
N VAL A 199 -0.12 -3.73 -11.28
CA VAL A 199 -0.72 -2.84 -10.28
C VAL A 199 0.11 -2.80 -8.99
N ILE A 200 0.55 -3.96 -8.50
CA ILE A 200 1.40 -4.06 -7.30
C ILE A 200 2.73 -3.32 -7.52
N ILE A 201 3.39 -3.52 -8.67
CA ILE A 201 4.63 -2.80 -9.01
C ILE A 201 4.38 -1.29 -9.02
N SER A 202 3.27 -0.85 -9.60
CA SER A 202 2.93 0.57 -9.69
C SER A 202 2.71 1.21 -8.33
N ILE A 203 2.08 0.49 -7.40
CA ILE A 203 1.92 0.92 -6.00
C ILE A 203 3.27 1.02 -5.29
N ASN A 204 4.14 0.03 -5.49
CA ASN A 204 5.45 -0.05 -4.83
C ASN A 204 6.48 0.97 -5.36
N ARG A 205 6.31 1.45 -6.61
CA ARG A 205 7.21 2.45 -7.23
C ARG A 205 6.89 3.90 -6.83
N LYS A 206 5.66 4.17 -6.41
CA LYS A 206 5.31 5.42 -5.73
C LYS A 206 5.78 5.36 -4.28
#